data_AF-A0A935AKT0-F1
#
_entry.id   AF-A0A935AKT0-F1
#
_cell.length_a   1.000
_cell.length_b   1.000
_cell.length_c   1.000
_cell.angle_alpha   90.00
_cell.angle_beta   90.00
_cell.angle_gamma   90.00
#
_symmetry.space_group_name_H-M   'P 1'
#
loop_
_entity.id
_entity.type
_entity.pdbx_description
1 polymer ?
#
loop_
_entity_poly.entity_id
_entity_poly.type
_entity_poly.pdbx_seq_one_letter_code
_entity_poly.pdbx_strand_id
1 'polypeptide(L)'
;MKTTAIRSSLVCCAVLLSLSTLSTTASARDRSTSFSGPQGQTMTRNVSRAQGDVSSSTTGPGGRSMSRQTVRGDGQVDSSVTGPNGQSATRTVARTPEATDAVVTLPNGQTMSRSTTRQP
;
A
#
# COMPACT_ATOMS: atom_id res chain seq x y z
N MET A 1 53.43 -30.11 38.95
CA MET A 1 53.37 -31.37 38.17
C MET A 1 52.44 -31.13 36.99
N LYS A 2 52.95 -31.36 35.77
CA LYS A 2 52.23 -31.20 34.51
C LYS A 2 51.43 -32.46 34.22
N THR A 3 50.19 -32.32 33.75
CA THR A 3 49.51 -33.38 32.99
C THR A 3 48.77 -32.75 31.81
N THR A 4 49.28 -33.05 30.63
CA THR A 4 48.69 -32.77 29.31
C THR A 4 48.16 -34.10 28.76
N ALA A 5 46.94 -34.14 28.23
CA ALA A 5 46.40 -35.09 27.23
C ALA A 5 44.85 -35.15 27.34
N ILE A 6 44.00 -35.31 26.33
CA ILE A 6 44.09 -35.54 24.86
C ILE A 6 42.74 -35.09 24.26
N ARG A 7 42.79 -34.76 22.98
CA ARG A 7 41.77 -34.22 22.08
C ARG A 7 40.59 -35.16 21.79
N SER A 8 39.53 -34.54 21.24
CA SER A 8 38.65 -35.05 20.16
C SER A 8 37.41 -35.84 20.54
N SER A 9 36.23 -35.20 20.40
CA SER A 9 35.10 -35.86 19.75
C SER A 9 34.21 -34.85 19.01
N LEU A 10 33.99 -35.21 17.75
CA LEU A 10 33.05 -34.74 16.73
C LEU A 10 31.78 -34.05 17.26
N VAL A 11 31.43 -32.85 16.76
CA VAL A 11 30.56 -32.58 15.59
C VAL A 11 29.05 -32.76 15.90
N CYS A 12 28.26 -31.82 15.38
CA CYS A 12 26.79 -31.77 15.37
C CYS A 12 26.12 -31.25 16.64
N CYS A 13 25.90 -29.93 16.70
CA CYS A 13 24.53 -29.43 16.83
C CYS A 13 24.48 -27.94 16.43
N ALA A 14 24.25 -27.75 15.14
CA ALA A 14 23.38 -26.72 14.58
C ALA A 14 23.38 -25.35 15.26
N VAL A 15 24.13 -24.42 14.66
CA VAL A 15 23.60 -23.19 14.06
C VAL A 15 22.21 -22.80 14.60
N LEU A 16 22.19 -22.05 15.70
CA LEU A 16 21.08 -21.16 16.04
C LEU A 16 21.55 -19.72 15.82
N LEU A 17 21.99 -19.43 14.59
CA LEU A 17 21.83 -18.09 14.05
C LEU A 17 20.33 -17.89 13.87
N SER A 18 19.64 -17.46 14.92
CA SER A 18 18.27 -16.96 14.81
C SER A 18 18.31 -15.71 13.94
N LEU A 19 18.15 -15.94 12.64
CA LEU A 19 17.95 -14.92 11.62
C LEU A 19 16.59 -14.28 11.92
N SER A 20 16.56 -13.35 12.87
CA SER A 20 15.40 -12.50 13.09
C SER A 20 15.13 -11.80 11.77
N THR A 21 14.11 -12.24 11.08
CA THR A 21 13.60 -11.63 9.87
C THR A 21 13.31 -10.16 10.20
N LEU A 22 14.18 -9.26 9.74
CA LEU A 22 13.88 -7.83 9.75
C LEU A 22 12.68 -7.65 8.83
N SER A 23 11.49 -7.77 9.40
CA SER A 23 10.25 -7.33 8.81
C SER A 23 10.37 -5.82 8.70
N THR A 24 10.94 -5.34 7.59
CA THR A 24 10.97 -3.92 7.29
C THR A 24 9.53 -3.53 6.99
N THR A 25 8.77 -3.17 8.03
CA THR A 25 7.50 -2.51 7.83
C THR A 25 7.78 -1.29 6.98
N ALA A 26 7.10 -1.17 5.84
CA ALA A 26 7.27 -0.02 4.95
C ALA A 26 6.98 1.25 5.76
N SER A 27 8.04 1.98 6.12
CA SER A 27 7.93 3.19 6.94
C SER A 27 6.99 4.19 6.29
N ALA A 28 6.25 4.91 7.13
CA ALA A 28 5.40 5.99 6.66
C ALA A 28 6.23 6.99 5.84
N ARG A 29 5.74 7.37 4.67
CA ARG A 29 6.49 8.16 3.70
C ARG A 29 5.63 9.22 3.07
N ASP A 30 5.94 10.46 3.44
CA ASP A 30 5.38 11.64 2.82
C ASP A 30 6.31 12.17 1.74
N ARG A 31 5.74 12.56 0.62
CA ARG A 31 6.45 13.22 -0.49
C ARG A 31 5.61 14.36 -1.03
N SER A 32 6.26 15.49 -1.23
CA SER A 32 5.72 16.62 -1.99
C SER A 32 6.57 16.82 -3.24
N THR A 33 5.92 17.01 -4.38
CA THR A 33 6.57 17.26 -5.67
C THR A 33 5.81 18.36 -6.40
N SER A 34 6.54 19.34 -6.94
CA SER A 34 5.97 20.38 -7.79
C SER A 34 6.43 20.19 -9.23
N PHE A 35 5.56 20.52 -10.18
CA PHE A 35 5.86 20.42 -11.61
C PHE A 35 5.11 21.50 -12.38
N SER A 36 5.66 21.90 -13.53
CA SER A 36 5.04 22.87 -14.42
C SER A 36 3.99 22.20 -15.31
N GLY A 37 2.78 22.72 -15.28
CA GLY A 37 1.66 22.32 -16.13
C GLY A 37 1.48 23.24 -17.34
N PRO A 38 0.31 23.20 -18.01
CA PRO A 38 0.01 24.04 -19.16
C PRO A 38 0.23 25.53 -18.85
N GLN A 39 0.79 26.27 -19.82
CA GLN A 39 1.08 27.70 -19.71
C GLN A 39 2.08 28.07 -18.59
N GLY A 40 2.93 27.12 -18.15
CA GLY A 40 3.98 27.36 -17.15
C GLY A 40 3.47 27.43 -15.71
N GLN A 41 2.19 27.14 -15.47
CA GLN A 41 1.62 27.22 -14.14
C GLN A 41 2.06 26.03 -13.27
N THR A 42 2.41 26.28 -12.01
CA THR A 42 2.89 25.22 -11.10
C THR A 42 1.73 24.42 -10.52
N MET A 43 1.90 23.11 -10.47
CA MET A 43 1.04 22.18 -9.75
C MET A 43 1.86 21.51 -8.64
N THR A 44 1.22 21.21 -7.51
CA THR A 44 1.86 20.49 -6.40
C THR A 44 1.12 19.20 -6.12
N ARG A 45 1.86 18.11 -5.97
CA ARG A 45 1.35 16.80 -5.59
C ARG A 45 1.94 16.36 -4.27
N ASN A 46 1.07 16.03 -3.33
CA ASN A 46 1.42 15.40 -2.07
C ASN A 46 1.01 13.92 -2.10
N VAL A 47 1.84 13.06 -1.56
CA VAL A 47 1.58 11.62 -1.42
C VAL A 47 2.02 11.20 -0.03
N SER A 48 1.11 10.59 0.74
CA SER A 48 1.44 9.88 1.97
C SER A 48 1.23 8.39 1.77
N ARG A 49 2.10 7.58 2.37
CA ARG A 49 2.01 6.13 2.36
C ARG A 49 2.29 5.62 3.75
N ALA A 50 1.46 4.72 4.27
CA ALA A 50 1.70 4.05 5.54
C ALA A 50 1.09 2.65 5.47
N GLN A 51 1.87 1.61 5.79
CA GLN A 51 1.36 0.21 5.85
C GLN A 51 0.57 -0.26 4.62
N GLY A 52 0.88 0.27 3.43
CA GLY A 52 0.19 -0.06 2.18
C GLY A 52 -0.98 0.87 1.81
N ASP A 53 -1.48 1.64 2.77
CA ASP A 53 -2.41 2.74 2.54
C ASP A 53 -1.71 3.86 1.78
N VAL A 54 -2.44 4.52 0.89
CA VAL A 54 -1.91 5.61 0.06
C VAL A 54 -2.93 6.72 -0.01
N SER A 55 -2.56 7.89 0.47
CA SER A 55 -3.28 9.14 0.22
C SER A 55 -2.50 9.99 -0.76
N SER A 56 -3.18 10.70 -1.65
CA SER A 56 -2.54 11.70 -2.49
C SER A 56 -3.48 12.85 -2.82
N SER A 57 -2.92 14.04 -2.95
CA SER A 57 -3.61 15.22 -3.45
C SER A 57 -2.78 15.88 -4.53
N THR A 58 -3.43 16.38 -5.58
CA THR A 58 -2.80 17.25 -6.57
C THR A 58 -3.58 18.56 -6.57
N THR A 59 -2.88 19.65 -6.26
CA THR A 59 -3.43 21.00 -6.26
C THR A 59 -2.89 21.75 -7.45
N GLY A 60 -3.81 22.23 -8.28
CA GLY A 60 -3.49 23.05 -9.45
C GLY A 60 -3.54 24.55 -9.14
N PRO A 61 -3.27 25.35 -10.18
CA PRO A 61 -3.47 26.80 -10.13
C PRO A 61 -4.91 27.16 -9.75
N GLY A 62 -5.08 28.23 -8.98
CA GLY A 62 -6.39 28.60 -8.41
C GLY A 62 -6.83 27.72 -7.22
N GLY A 63 -5.93 26.91 -6.64
CA GLY A 63 -6.16 26.19 -5.38
C GLY A 63 -7.06 24.96 -5.48
N ARG A 64 -7.57 24.64 -6.68
CA ARG A 64 -8.45 23.49 -6.90
C ARG A 64 -7.66 22.20 -6.81
N SER A 65 -8.18 21.25 -6.04
CA SER A 65 -7.47 20.01 -5.71
C SER A 65 -8.26 18.76 -6.09
N MET A 66 -7.57 17.75 -6.61
CA MET A 66 -8.09 16.38 -6.70
C MET A 66 -7.39 15.54 -5.64
N SER A 67 -8.10 14.62 -4.99
CA SER A 67 -7.51 13.66 -4.07
C SER A 67 -7.84 12.22 -4.43
N ARG A 68 -6.98 11.31 -4.00
CA ARG A 68 -7.18 9.87 -4.08
C ARG A 68 -6.73 9.22 -2.79
N GLN A 69 -7.57 8.36 -2.24
CA GLN A 69 -7.24 7.51 -1.10
C GLN A 69 -7.32 6.04 -1.54
N THR A 70 -6.41 5.22 -1.03
CA THR A 70 -6.55 3.77 -1.01
C THR A 70 -6.25 3.29 0.40
N VAL A 71 -7.14 2.48 0.95
CA VAL A 71 -6.96 1.79 2.23
C VAL A 71 -6.91 0.30 1.94
N ARG A 72 -5.94 -0.41 2.53
CA ARG A 72 -5.76 -1.85 2.39
C ARG A 72 -5.93 -2.49 3.75
N GLY A 73 -6.95 -3.34 3.85
CA GLY A 73 -7.15 -4.24 4.98
C GLY A 73 -6.86 -5.69 4.58
N ASP A 74 -7.11 -6.59 5.52
CA ASP A 74 -6.99 -8.03 5.28
C ASP A 74 -8.08 -8.50 4.32
N GLY A 75 -7.68 -8.82 3.10
CA GLY A 75 -8.61 -9.28 2.05
C GLY A 75 -9.46 -8.18 1.40
N GLN A 76 -9.44 -6.95 1.91
CA GLN A 76 -10.22 -5.83 1.38
C GLN A 76 -9.34 -4.65 0.94
N VAL A 77 -9.72 -4.01 -0.17
CA VAL A 77 -9.12 -2.76 -0.63
C VAL A 77 -10.21 -1.77 -0.98
N ASP A 78 -10.24 -0.66 -0.26
CA ASP A 78 -11.10 0.48 -0.54
C ASP A 78 -10.31 1.58 -1.23
N SER A 79 -10.93 2.25 -2.19
CA SER A 79 -10.33 3.38 -2.87
C SER A 79 -11.36 4.43 -3.20
N SER A 80 -10.99 5.69 -3.05
CA SER A 80 -11.82 6.83 -3.46
C SER A 80 -11.00 7.81 -4.30
N VAL A 81 -11.68 8.49 -5.21
CA VAL A 81 -11.15 9.65 -5.92
C VAL A 81 -12.16 10.77 -5.77
N THR A 82 -11.71 11.93 -5.29
CA THR A 82 -12.53 13.12 -5.12
C THR A 82 -12.02 14.22 -6.04
N GLY A 83 -12.89 14.73 -6.89
CA GLY A 83 -12.59 15.83 -7.79
C GLY A 83 -12.59 17.19 -7.09
N PRO A 84 -12.12 18.24 -7.78
CA PRO A 84 -12.07 19.61 -7.24
C PRO A 84 -13.41 20.24 -6.92
N ASN A 85 -14.51 19.60 -7.32
CA ASN A 85 -15.88 20.03 -7.01
C ASN A 85 -16.51 19.21 -5.87
N GLY A 86 -15.71 18.42 -5.13
CA GLY A 86 -16.17 17.58 -4.02
C GLY A 86 -16.85 16.25 -4.41
N GLN A 87 -17.18 16.09 -5.69
CA GLN A 87 -17.75 14.83 -6.21
C GLN A 87 -16.75 13.68 -6.10
N SER A 88 -17.22 12.53 -5.62
CA SER A 88 -16.36 11.38 -5.32
C SER A 88 -16.87 10.10 -5.98
N ALA A 89 -15.93 9.29 -6.47
CA ALA A 89 -16.20 7.90 -6.87
C ALA A 89 -15.45 6.97 -5.91
N THR A 90 -16.04 5.82 -5.60
CA THR A 90 -15.44 4.80 -4.73
C THR A 90 -15.34 3.47 -5.43
N ARG A 91 -14.38 2.66 -4.98
CA ARG A 91 -14.22 1.26 -5.38
C ARG A 91 -13.83 0.44 -4.17
N THR A 92 -14.60 -0.60 -3.91
CA THR A 92 -14.30 -1.62 -2.90
C THR A 92 -13.97 -2.91 -3.62
N VAL A 93 -12.90 -3.58 -3.20
CA VAL A 93 -12.54 -4.92 -3.65
C VAL A 93 -12.44 -5.82 -2.44
N ALA A 94 -13.23 -6.88 -2.42
CA ALA A 94 -13.15 -7.94 -1.42
C ALA A 94 -12.57 -9.19 -2.07
N ARG A 95 -11.69 -9.88 -1.35
CA ARG A 95 -11.05 -11.11 -1.79
C ARG A 95 -11.26 -12.18 -0.75
N THR A 96 -11.79 -13.30 -1.19
CA THR A 96 -11.81 -14.54 -0.44
C THR A 96 -10.90 -15.55 -1.13
N PRO A 97 -10.64 -16.72 -0.53
CA PRO A 97 -9.96 -17.81 -1.23
C PRO A 97 -10.71 -18.22 -2.51
N GLU A 98 -12.04 -18.15 -2.51
CA GLU A 98 -12.92 -18.66 -3.57
C GLU A 98 -13.23 -17.60 -4.64
N ALA A 99 -13.18 -16.30 -4.30
CA ALA A 99 -13.65 -15.26 -5.21
C ALA A 99 -12.91 -13.91 -5.04
N THR A 100 -13.12 -13.04 -6.01
CA THR A 100 -12.81 -11.61 -5.91
C THR A 100 -13.98 -10.81 -6.43
N ASP A 101 -14.54 -10.00 -5.54
CA ASP A 101 -15.65 -9.10 -5.84
C ASP A 101 -15.15 -7.66 -5.87
N ALA A 102 -15.62 -6.90 -6.84
CA ALA A 102 -15.33 -5.48 -6.95
C ALA A 102 -16.62 -4.71 -7.21
N VAL A 103 -16.86 -3.68 -6.41
CA VAL A 103 -17.97 -2.74 -6.58
C VAL A 103 -17.37 -1.35 -6.80
N VAL A 104 -17.87 -0.64 -7.80
CA VAL A 104 -17.55 0.76 -8.07
C VAL A 104 -18.83 1.58 -7.90
N THR A 105 -18.78 2.64 -7.10
CA THR A 105 -19.87 3.61 -6.96
C THR A 105 -19.44 4.93 -7.58
N LEU A 106 -20.23 5.43 -8.53
CA LEU A 106 -20.00 6.70 -9.22
C LEU A 106 -20.53 7.88 -8.40
N PRO A 107 -20.12 9.13 -8.73
CA PRO A 107 -20.58 10.31 -7.97
C PRO A 107 -22.09 10.55 -8.00
N ASN A 108 -22.79 9.98 -8.99
CA ASN A 108 -24.25 10.03 -9.08
C ASN A 108 -24.95 8.89 -8.30
N GLY A 109 -24.20 8.10 -7.53
CA GLY A 109 -24.71 6.98 -6.74
C GLY A 109 -24.91 5.67 -7.53
N GLN A 110 -24.69 5.67 -8.85
CA GLN A 110 -24.81 4.44 -9.64
C GLN A 110 -23.66 3.47 -9.32
N THR A 111 -23.98 2.18 -9.28
CA THR A 111 -23.02 1.13 -8.94
C THR A 111 -22.78 0.15 -10.09
N MET A 112 -21.54 -0.28 -10.25
CA MET A 112 -21.14 -1.38 -11.13
C MET A 112 -20.42 -2.44 -10.32
N SER A 113 -20.80 -3.71 -10.53
CA SER A 113 -20.22 -4.83 -9.79
C SER A 113 -19.63 -5.85 -10.73
N ARG A 114 -18.53 -6.47 -10.31
CA ARG A 114 -17.91 -7.63 -10.97
C ARG A 114 -17.54 -8.65 -9.91
N SER A 115 -17.97 -9.89 -10.13
CA SER A 115 -17.49 -11.05 -9.38
C SER A 115 -16.62 -11.91 -10.27
N THR A 116 -15.59 -12.52 -9.70
CA THR A 116 -14.76 -13.52 -10.36
C THR A 116 -14.50 -14.64 -9.37
N THR A 117 -15.04 -15.82 -9.64
CA THR A 117 -14.77 -17.04 -8.87
C THR A 117 -13.47 -17.68 -9.34
N ARG A 118 -12.72 -18.27 -8.42
CA ARG A 118 -11.56 -19.10 -8.73
C ARG A 118 -12.06 -20.51 -8.96
N GLN A 119 -11.78 -21.07 -10.13
CA GLN A 119 -11.86 -22.52 -10.29
C GLN A 119 -10.63 -23.16 -9.64
N PRO A 120 -10.79 -24.34 -9.02
CA PRO A 120 -9.68 -25.10 -8.46
C PRO A 120 -8.65 -25.51 -9.51
#